data_AF-A0A8T4J8D2-F1
#
_entry.id   AF-A0A8T4J8D2-F1
#
_cell.length_a   1.000
_cell.length_b   1.000
_cell.length_c   1.000
_cell.angle_alpha   90.00
_cell.angle_beta   90.00
_cell.angle_gamma   90.00
#
_symmetry.space_group_name_H-M   'P 1'
#
loop_
_entity.id
_entity.type
_entity.pdbx_description
1 polymer ?
#
loop_
_entity_poly.entity_id
_entity_poly.type
_entity_poly.pdbx_seq_one_letter_code
_entity_poly.pdbx_strand_id
1 'polypeptide(L)'
;MKKLIALIIIGSFVLLACAPPPFKPFKPEIIKFEPSPSYSVTDQINAIPKPQPPKRIYVKKISDKDFEVVAAKEEATHIMLAPAEYAKVGALVKLTKTYKELVLDQEVLMNTYIDQINALKELLAMEQRKAEVYRELWMSSENAYRYEVWEHKWDNRINKAGLYGITVGSIIVLLLLL
;
A
#
# COMPACT_ATOMS: atom_id res chain seq x y z
N MET A 1 58.77 33.45 4.07
CA MET A 1 58.20 32.20 4.60
C MET A 1 56.68 32.28 4.83
N LYS A 2 56.14 33.20 5.65
CA LYS A 2 54.69 33.30 5.93
C LYS A 2 53.78 33.44 4.67
N LYS A 3 54.20 34.24 3.68
CA LYS A 3 53.46 34.43 2.42
C LYS A 3 53.41 33.17 1.53
N LEU A 4 54.44 32.31 1.63
CA LEU A 4 54.58 31.10 0.81
C LEU A 4 53.73 29.96 1.39
N ILE A 5 53.67 29.86 2.73
CA ILE A 5 52.78 28.96 3.46
C ILE A 5 51.31 29.31 3.18
N ALA A 6 50.95 30.61 3.20
CA ALA A 6 49.59 31.05 2.87
C ALA A 6 49.19 30.68 1.43
N LEU A 7 50.10 30.78 0.46
CA LEU A 7 49.86 30.40 -0.94
C LEU A 7 49.65 28.90 -1.12
N ILE A 8 50.38 28.06 -0.37
CA ILE A 8 50.20 26.60 -0.39
C ILE A 8 48.85 26.21 0.22
N ILE A 9 48.43 26.85 1.31
CA ILE A 9 47.13 26.58 1.95
C ILE A 9 45.96 27.03 1.06
N ILE A 10 46.07 28.20 0.42
CA ILE A 10 45.05 28.67 -0.54
C ILE A 10 45.03 27.75 -1.77
N GLY A 11 46.20 27.32 -2.23
CA GLY A 11 46.33 26.35 -3.33
C GLY A 11 45.64 25.01 -3.02
N SER A 12 45.86 24.43 -1.83
CA SER A 12 45.22 23.16 -1.45
C SER A 12 43.69 23.29 -1.32
N PHE A 13 43.19 24.43 -0.82
CA PHE A 13 41.76 24.69 -0.71
C PHE A 13 41.08 24.83 -2.08
N VAL A 14 41.75 25.47 -3.05
CA VAL A 14 41.24 25.61 -4.43
C VAL A 14 41.22 24.27 -5.17
N LEU A 15 42.18 23.38 -4.90
CA LEU A 15 42.22 22.03 -5.50
C LEU A 15 41.11 21.12 -4.94
N LEU A 16 40.80 21.22 -3.65
CA LEU A 16 39.71 20.47 -3.00
C LEU A 16 38.30 20.89 -3.47
N ALA A 17 38.13 22.15 -3.90
CA ALA A 17 36.84 22.68 -4.34
C ALA A 17 36.48 22.39 -5.82
N CYS A 18 37.30 21.64 -6.54
CA CYS A 18 37.16 21.42 -8.00
C CYS A 18 36.49 20.10 -8.40
N ALA A 19 36.00 19.31 -7.44
CA ALA A 19 35.23 18.10 -7.73
C ALA A 19 33.87 18.46 -8.38
N PRO A 20 33.41 17.68 -9.38
CA PRO A 20 32.12 17.96 -10.00
C PRO A 20 30.98 17.79 -8.99
N PRO A 21 30.00 18.72 -8.95
CA PRO A 21 28.87 18.60 -8.04
C PRO A 21 28.04 17.35 -8.38
N PRO A 22 27.50 16.64 -7.35
CA PRO A 22 26.71 15.44 -7.57
C PRO A 22 25.41 15.78 -8.32
N PHE A 23 25.09 14.97 -9.32
CA PHE A 23 23.86 15.11 -10.08
C PHE A 23 22.65 14.73 -9.22
N LYS A 24 21.65 15.62 -9.15
CA LYS A 24 20.39 15.44 -8.40
C LYS A 24 19.19 15.81 -9.27
N PRO A 25 18.49 14.83 -9.87
CA PRO A 25 17.29 15.05 -10.65
C PRO A 25 16.02 15.08 -9.77
N PHE A 26 14.94 15.67 -10.29
CA PHE A 26 13.66 15.89 -9.60
C PHE A 26 12.96 14.61 -9.10
N LYS A 27 12.84 14.38 -7.79
CA LYS A 27 12.11 13.23 -7.22
C LYS A 27 10.60 13.54 -7.18
N PRO A 28 9.72 12.69 -7.77
CA PRO A 28 8.27 12.83 -7.60
C PRO A 28 7.85 12.51 -6.17
N GLU A 29 6.68 13.01 -5.76
CA GLU A 29 6.11 12.74 -4.44
C GLU A 29 5.61 11.29 -4.33
N ILE A 30 5.83 10.67 -3.17
CA ILE A 30 5.41 9.30 -2.87
C ILE A 30 3.92 9.32 -2.56
N ILE A 31 3.14 8.49 -3.27
CA ILE A 31 1.71 8.35 -3.00
C ILE A 31 1.54 7.34 -1.85
N LYS A 32 0.93 7.77 -0.76
CA LYS A 32 0.58 6.88 0.36
C LYS A 32 -0.86 6.40 0.20
N PHE A 33 -1.06 5.09 0.27
CA PHE A 33 -2.39 4.49 0.27
C PHE A 33 -2.74 4.02 1.68
N GLU A 34 -3.88 4.48 2.19
CA GLU A 34 -4.45 3.95 3.42
C GLU A 34 -5.22 2.65 3.15
N PRO A 35 -5.20 1.67 4.07
CA PRO A 35 -5.97 0.45 3.93
C PRO A 35 -7.47 0.75 3.99
N SER A 36 -8.23 0.10 3.11
CA SER A 36 -9.69 0.24 3.16
C SER A 36 -10.26 -0.52 4.37
N PRO A 37 -11.23 0.04 5.11
CA PRO A 37 -11.85 -0.64 6.25
C PRO A 37 -12.63 -1.88 5.80
N SER A 38 -12.72 -2.88 6.68
CA SER A 38 -13.50 -4.10 6.41
C SER A 38 -15.00 -3.83 6.35
N TYR A 39 -15.69 -4.59 5.51
CA TYR A 39 -17.14 -4.50 5.41
C TYR A 39 -17.79 -5.48 6.39
N SER A 40 -18.79 -5.01 7.14
CA SER A 40 -19.59 -5.86 8.04
C SER A 40 -21.07 -5.60 7.84
N VAL A 41 -21.84 -6.68 7.85
CA VAL A 41 -23.28 -6.69 7.56
C VAL A 41 -24.14 -6.93 8.82
N THR A 42 -23.51 -6.91 10.00
CA THR A 42 -24.15 -7.21 11.30
C THR A 42 -25.41 -6.38 11.54
N ASP A 43 -25.39 -5.10 11.16
CA ASP A 43 -26.54 -4.20 11.32
C ASP A 43 -27.67 -4.48 10.34
N GLN A 44 -27.35 -4.95 9.12
CA GLN A 44 -28.34 -5.27 8.09
C GLN A 44 -29.07 -6.58 8.37
N ILE A 45 -28.40 -7.57 8.96
CA ILE A 45 -29.02 -8.84 9.38
C ILE A 45 -30.11 -8.58 10.43
N ASN A 46 -29.85 -7.67 11.37
CA ASN A 46 -30.80 -7.32 12.42
C ASN A 46 -31.98 -6.47 11.92
N ALA A 47 -31.80 -5.77 10.81
CA ALA A 47 -32.83 -4.94 10.16
C ALA A 47 -33.79 -5.74 9.27
N ILE A 48 -33.54 -7.04 9.02
CA ILE A 48 -34.44 -7.87 8.20
C ILE A 48 -35.81 -7.92 8.89
N PRO A 49 -36.89 -7.46 8.23
CA PRO A 49 -38.22 -7.41 8.83
C PRO A 49 -38.65 -8.83 9.22
N LYS A 50 -38.87 -9.02 10.52
CA LYS A 50 -39.39 -10.29 11.06
C LYS A 50 -40.83 -10.44 10.56
N PRO A 51 -41.16 -11.50 9.81
CA PRO A 51 -42.51 -11.66 9.28
C PRO A 51 -43.53 -11.83 10.41
N GLN A 52 -44.78 -11.45 10.16
CA GLN A 52 -45.83 -11.55 11.17
C GLN A 52 -45.97 -12.99 11.68
N PRO A 53 -46.13 -13.19 13.00
CA PRO A 53 -46.33 -14.52 13.56
C PRO A 53 -47.62 -15.14 13.00
N PRO A 54 -47.64 -16.45 12.74
CA PRO A 54 -48.83 -17.12 12.22
C PRO A 54 -49.99 -16.99 13.21
N LYS A 55 -51.21 -16.85 12.69
CA LYS A 55 -52.41 -16.81 13.53
C LYS A 55 -52.67 -18.21 14.11
N ARG A 56 -52.55 -18.31 15.42
CA ARG A 56 -52.78 -19.54 16.18
C ARG A 56 -54.27 -19.66 16.51
N ILE A 57 -54.86 -20.82 16.28
CA ILE A 57 -56.21 -21.15 16.73
C ILE A 57 -56.05 -22.01 17.99
N TYR A 58 -56.55 -21.49 19.11
CA TYR A 58 -56.51 -22.19 20.39
C TYR A 58 -57.73 -23.09 20.50
N VAL A 59 -57.52 -24.37 20.81
CA VAL A 59 -58.59 -25.36 20.89
C VAL A 59 -58.47 -26.19 22.17
N LYS A 60 -59.63 -26.50 22.75
CA LYS A 60 -59.76 -27.38 23.92
C LYS A 60 -60.39 -28.69 23.47
N LYS A 61 -59.71 -29.78 23.81
CA LYS A 61 -60.17 -31.16 23.58
C LYS A 61 -61.35 -31.45 24.51
N ILE A 62 -62.52 -31.74 23.93
CA ILE A 62 -63.73 -32.13 24.66
C ILE A 62 -63.84 -33.66 24.73
N SER A 63 -63.44 -34.33 23.65
CA SER A 63 -63.52 -35.79 23.46
C SER A 63 -62.35 -36.24 22.57
N ASP A 64 -62.15 -37.55 22.36
CA ASP A 64 -61.08 -38.08 21.50
C ASP A 64 -61.16 -37.63 20.04
N LYS A 65 -62.32 -37.17 19.58
CA LYS A 65 -62.54 -36.70 18.20
C LYS A 65 -63.00 -35.25 18.09
N ASP A 66 -63.40 -34.61 19.19
CA ASP A 66 -64.02 -33.28 19.17
C ASP A 66 -63.17 -32.22 19.87
N PHE A 67 -63.02 -31.10 19.19
CA PHE A 67 -62.27 -29.93 19.64
C PHE A 67 -63.13 -28.68 19.52
N GLU A 68 -63.13 -27.84 20.56
CA GLU A 68 -63.82 -26.56 20.57
C GLU A 68 -62.80 -25.41 20.57
N VAL A 69 -63.11 -24.34 19.83
CA VAL A 69 -62.26 -23.14 19.74
C VAL A 69 -62.43 -22.31 20.99
N VAL A 70 -61.31 -21.94 21.61
CA VAL A 70 -61.30 -21.15 22.85
C VAL A 70 -60.58 -19.82 22.62
N ALA A 71 -61.13 -18.74 23.19
CA ALA A 71 -60.56 -17.40 23.05
C ALA A 71 -59.33 -17.18 23.96
N ALA A 72 -59.32 -17.81 25.14
CA ALA A 72 -58.26 -17.68 26.12
C ALA A 72 -57.18 -18.76 25.93
N LYS A 73 -55.91 -18.33 25.89
CA LYS A 73 -54.74 -19.21 25.74
C LYS A 73 -54.58 -20.19 26.90
N GLU A 74 -55.05 -19.80 28.09
CA GLU A 74 -54.91 -20.56 29.34
C GLU A 74 -55.84 -21.78 29.41
N GLU A 75 -56.94 -21.75 28.64
CA GLU A 75 -57.97 -22.80 28.63
C GLU A 75 -57.77 -23.82 27.51
N ALA A 76 -56.81 -23.57 26.62
CA ALA A 76 -56.55 -24.36 25.44
C ALA A 76 -55.62 -25.54 25.74
N THR A 77 -55.99 -26.74 25.31
CA THR A 77 -55.12 -27.92 25.42
C THR A 77 -54.24 -28.11 24.19
N HIS A 78 -54.66 -27.61 23.03
CA HIS A 78 -53.95 -27.75 21.77
C HIS A 78 -53.93 -26.42 20.99
N ILE A 79 -52.92 -26.28 20.12
CA ILE A 79 -52.80 -25.17 19.18
C ILE A 79 -52.91 -25.73 17.77
N MET A 80 -53.92 -25.29 17.03
CA MET A 80 -54.09 -25.62 15.63
C MET A 80 -53.69 -24.44 14.74
N LEU A 81 -53.17 -24.76 13.57
CA LEU A 81 -52.82 -23.81 12.52
C LEU A 81 -53.62 -24.17 11.28
N ALA A 82 -54.23 -23.16 10.65
CA ALA A 82 -54.82 -23.35 9.34
C ALA A 82 -53.71 -23.76 8.34
N PRO A 83 -53.98 -24.61 7.33
CA PRO A 83 -52.97 -25.02 6.35
C PRO A 83 -52.26 -23.84 5.67
N ALA A 84 -53.00 -22.78 5.37
CA ALA A 84 -52.46 -21.54 4.80
C ALA A 84 -51.50 -20.81 5.76
N GLU A 85 -51.73 -20.86 7.07
CA GLU A 85 -50.85 -20.28 8.10
C GLU A 85 -49.63 -21.17 8.36
N TYR A 86 -49.75 -22.49 8.23
CA TYR A 86 -48.63 -23.42 8.33
C TYR A 86 -47.64 -23.25 7.17
N ALA A 87 -48.14 -23.09 5.94
CA ALA A 87 -47.30 -22.82 4.77
C ALA A 87 -46.48 -21.53 4.91
N LYS A 88 -47.03 -20.50 5.57
CA LYS A 88 -46.31 -19.26 5.89
C LYS A 88 -45.11 -19.52 6.77
N VAL A 89 -45.20 -20.38 7.80
CA VAL A 89 -44.07 -20.71 8.69
C VAL A 89 -42.92 -21.38 7.92
N GLY A 90 -43.23 -22.33 7.03
CA GLY A 90 -42.22 -22.98 6.20
C GLY A 90 -41.51 -21.99 5.26
N ALA A 91 -42.28 -21.11 4.61
CA ALA A 91 -41.73 -20.05 3.77
C ALA A 91 -40.87 -19.07 4.59
N LEU A 92 -41.28 -18.76 5.83
CA LEU A 92 -40.60 -17.86 6.76
C LEU A 92 -39.21 -18.39 7.13
N VAL A 93 -39.13 -19.66 7.52
CA VAL A 93 -37.85 -20.30 7.89
C VAL A 93 -36.93 -20.36 6.67
N LYS A 94 -37.47 -20.71 5.50
CA LYS A 94 -36.69 -20.79 4.25
C LYS A 94 -36.14 -19.42 3.85
N LEU A 95 -36.99 -18.39 3.78
CA LEU A 95 -36.57 -17.02 3.43
C LEU A 95 -35.54 -16.47 4.41
N THR A 96 -35.77 -16.61 5.73
CA THR A 96 -34.84 -16.10 6.74
C THR A 96 -33.47 -16.77 6.62
N LYS A 97 -33.44 -18.09 6.38
CA LYS A 97 -32.20 -18.82 6.17
C LYS A 97 -31.48 -18.37 4.91
N THR A 98 -32.19 -18.30 3.78
CA THR A 98 -31.61 -17.89 2.49
C THR A 98 -31.11 -16.45 2.51
N TYR A 99 -31.84 -15.50 3.11
CA TYR A 99 -31.37 -14.12 3.25
C TYR A 99 -30.13 -14.03 4.13
N LYS A 100 -30.09 -14.77 5.24
CA LYS A 100 -28.90 -14.79 6.11
C LYS A 100 -27.68 -15.33 5.38
N GLU A 101 -27.84 -16.41 4.61
CA GLU A 101 -26.77 -16.98 3.78
C GLU A 101 -26.30 -15.98 2.72
N LEU A 102 -27.21 -15.36 1.98
CA LEU A 102 -26.88 -14.35 0.96
C LEU A 102 -26.11 -13.15 1.53
N VAL A 103 -26.51 -12.67 2.71
CA VAL A 103 -25.85 -11.53 3.35
C VAL A 103 -24.44 -11.89 3.82
N LEU A 104 -24.24 -13.11 4.34
CA LEU A 104 -22.91 -13.60 4.69
C LEU A 104 -22.03 -13.79 3.45
N ASP A 105 -22.57 -14.34 2.36
CA ASP A 105 -21.85 -14.48 1.10
C ASP A 105 -21.45 -13.11 0.53
N GLN A 106 -22.32 -12.12 0.66
CA GLN A 106 -22.03 -10.74 0.27
C GLN A 106 -20.91 -10.13 1.13
N GLU A 107 -20.87 -10.41 2.43
CA GLU A 107 -19.77 -10.00 3.32
C GLU A 107 -18.43 -10.55 2.84
N VAL A 108 -18.39 -11.86 2.59
CA VAL A 108 -17.20 -12.55 2.10
C VAL A 108 -16.75 -11.96 0.78
N LEU A 109 -17.67 -11.78 -0.17
CA LEU A 109 -17.37 -11.21 -1.48
C LEU A 109 -16.78 -9.79 -1.36
N MET A 110 -17.42 -8.92 -0.57
CA MET A 110 -16.94 -7.55 -0.34
C MET A 110 -15.56 -7.51 0.30
N ASN A 111 -15.31 -8.34 1.31
CA ASN A 111 -13.99 -8.41 1.95
C ASN A 111 -12.93 -8.94 0.98
N THR A 112 -13.27 -9.90 0.13
CA THR A 112 -12.36 -10.38 -0.92
C THR A 112 -11.99 -9.27 -1.91
N TYR A 113 -12.93 -8.42 -2.30
CA TYR A 113 -12.64 -7.25 -3.13
C TYR A 113 -11.79 -6.20 -2.41
N ILE A 114 -12.04 -5.98 -1.12
CA ILE A 114 -11.20 -5.09 -0.29
C ILE A 114 -9.75 -5.59 -0.26
N ASP A 115 -9.55 -6.90 -0.08
CA ASP A 115 -8.23 -7.52 -0.09
C ASP A 115 -7.54 -7.37 -1.45
N GLN A 116 -8.26 -7.57 -2.56
CA GLN A 116 -7.73 -7.32 -3.90
C GLN A 116 -7.31 -5.86 -4.09
N ILE A 117 -8.13 -4.90 -3.63
CA ILE A 117 -7.81 -3.47 -3.70
C ILE A 117 -6.56 -3.15 -2.87
N ASN A 118 -6.44 -3.72 -1.68
CA ASN A 118 -5.27 -3.52 -0.83
C ASN A 118 -4.01 -4.13 -1.46
N ALA A 119 -4.10 -5.31 -2.06
CA ALA A 119 -3.00 -5.92 -2.80
C ALA A 119 -2.56 -5.07 -4.02
N LEU A 120 -3.52 -4.47 -4.75
CA LEU A 120 -3.21 -3.56 -5.85
C LEU A 120 -2.52 -2.28 -5.38
N LYS A 121 -2.97 -1.71 -4.25
CA LYS A 121 -2.31 -0.57 -3.60
C LYS A 121 -0.86 -0.90 -3.22
N GLU A 122 -0.63 -2.08 -2.66
CA GLU A 122 0.71 -2.55 -2.29
C GLU A 122 1.60 -2.74 -3.52
N LEU A 123 1.08 -3.36 -4.58
CA LEU A 123 1.80 -3.53 -5.84
C LEU A 123 2.24 -2.18 -6.41
N LEU A 124 1.35 -1.19 -6.42
CA LEU A 124 1.66 0.15 -6.93
C LEU A 124 2.71 0.85 -6.06
N ALA A 125 2.64 0.70 -4.73
CA ALA A 125 3.69 1.20 -3.82
C ALA A 125 5.05 0.53 -4.10
N MET A 126 5.07 -0.77 -4.39
CA MET A 126 6.29 -1.51 -4.75
C MET A 126 6.86 -1.06 -6.10
N GLU A 127 6.03 -0.76 -7.09
CA GLU A 127 6.47 -0.21 -8.37
C GLU A 127 7.10 1.18 -8.22
N GLN A 128 6.51 2.05 -7.40
CA GLN A 128 7.09 3.35 -7.08
C GLN A 128 8.46 3.20 -6.42
N ARG A 129 8.56 2.34 -5.39
CA ARG A 129 9.83 2.06 -4.72
C ARG A 129 10.87 1.48 -5.66
N LYS A 130 10.47 0.59 -6.57
CA LYS A 130 11.34 0.05 -7.62
C LYS A 130 11.89 1.20 -8.47
N ALA A 131 11.03 2.09 -8.96
CA ALA A 131 11.46 3.25 -9.76
C ALA A 131 12.44 4.16 -8.99
N GLU A 132 12.20 4.40 -7.70
CA GLU A 132 13.12 5.15 -6.82
C GLU A 132 14.50 4.49 -6.75
N VAL A 133 14.55 3.19 -6.48
CA VAL A 133 15.81 2.43 -6.37
C VAL A 133 16.56 2.42 -7.70
N TYR A 134 15.87 2.18 -8.83
CA TYR A 134 16.49 2.26 -10.15
C TYR A 134 17.10 3.64 -10.41
N ARG A 135 16.38 4.70 -10.01
CA ARG A 135 16.87 6.06 -10.17
C ARG A 135 18.08 6.32 -9.29
N GLU A 136 18.10 5.85 -8.05
CA GLU A 136 19.25 5.98 -7.16
C GLU A 136 20.48 5.23 -7.68
N LEU A 137 20.28 4.02 -8.20
CA LEU A 137 21.34 3.26 -8.85
C LEU A 137 21.89 3.99 -10.08
N TRP A 138 21.00 4.50 -10.94
CA TRP A 138 21.42 5.24 -12.13
C TRP A 138 22.13 6.55 -11.79
N MET A 139 21.66 7.30 -10.78
CA MET A 139 22.34 8.49 -10.29
C MET A 139 23.73 8.15 -9.72
N SER A 140 23.85 7.05 -8.98
CA SER A 140 25.13 6.57 -8.45
C SER A 140 26.09 6.20 -9.57
N SER A 141 25.63 5.48 -10.60
CA SER A 141 26.48 5.08 -11.73
C SER A 141 26.92 6.27 -12.57
N GLU A 142 26.02 7.22 -12.85
CA GLU A 142 26.33 8.45 -13.58
C GLU A 142 27.30 9.33 -12.79
N ASN A 143 27.12 9.48 -11.48
CA ASN A 143 28.05 10.24 -10.64
C ASN A 143 29.44 9.58 -10.58
N ALA A 144 29.49 8.25 -10.49
CA ALA A 144 30.75 7.50 -10.55
C ALA A 144 31.47 7.71 -11.89
N TYR A 145 30.75 7.57 -13.01
CA TYR A 145 31.30 7.82 -14.34
C TYR A 145 31.83 9.26 -14.49
N ARG A 146 31.06 10.26 -14.02
CA ARG A 146 31.50 11.66 -14.04
C ARG A 146 32.76 11.90 -13.22
N TYR A 147 32.87 11.21 -12.08
CA TYR A 147 34.04 11.26 -11.23
C TYR A 147 35.26 10.65 -11.92
N GLU A 148 35.13 9.44 -12.51
CA GLU A 148 36.21 8.79 -13.28
C GLU A 148 36.69 9.65 -14.45
N VAL A 149 35.76 10.22 -15.23
CA VAL A 149 36.11 11.11 -16.35
C VAL A 149 36.82 12.37 -15.85
N TRP A 150 36.42 12.91 -14.69
CA TRP A 150 37.08 14.05 -14.08
C TRP A 150 38.49 13.69 -13.61
N GLU A 151 38.66 12.55 -12.93
CA GLU A 151 39.94 12.04 -12.42
C GLU A 151 40.92 11.81 -13.58
N HIS A 152 40.51 11.13 -14.66
CA HIS A 152 41.33 10.97 -15.85
C HIS A 152 41.74 12.30 -16.50
N LYS A 153 40.84 13.29 -16.54
CA LYS A 153 41.19 14.63 -17.04
C LYS A 153 42.19 15.32 -16.11
N TRP A 154 42.09 15.09 -14.81
CA TRP A 154 42.97 15.67 -13.81
C TRP A 154 44.37 15.06 -13.88
N ASP A 155 44.48 13.74 -13.91
CA ASP A 155 45.73 13.00 -14.10
C ASP A 155 46.45 13.42 -15.39
N ASN A 156 45.70 13.53 -16.49
CA ASN A 156 46.28 13.96 -17.76
C ASN A 156 46.78 15.41 -17.71
N ARG A 157 46.10 16.30 -16.97
CA ARG A 157 46.57 17.68 -16.74
C ARG A 157 47.82 17.71 -15.88
N ILE A 158 47.88 16.94 -14.80
CA ILE A 158 49.08 16.84 -13.95
C ILE A 158 50.26 16.31 -14.75
N ASN A 159 50.07 15.20 -15.48
CA ASN A 159 51.13 14.59 -16.28
C ASN A 159 51.66 15.55 -17.35
N LYS A 160 50.77 16.28 -18.04
CA LYS A 160 51.18 17.35 -18.96
C LYS A 160 51.95 18.45 -18.26
N ALA A 161 51.46 18.95 -17.12
CA ALA A 161 52.13 20.00 -16.36
C ALA A 161 53.52 19.56 -15.86
N GLY A 162 53.66 18.33 -15.37
CA GLY A 162 54.93 17.73 -14.98
C GLY A 162 55.91 17.62 -16.14
N LEU A 163 55.45 17.15 -17.30
CA LEU A 163 56.27 17.05 -18.51
C LEU A 163 56.73 18.43 -19.01
N TYR A 164 55.83 19.42 -19.04
CA TYR A 164 56.20 20.80 -19.33
C TYR A 164 57.22 21.35 -18.33
N GLY A 165 57.05 21.09 -17.03
CA GLY A 165 58.01 21.50 -15.98
C GLY A 165 59.41 20.91 -16.20
N ILE A 166 59.50 19.62 -16.54
CA ILE A 166 60.78 18.95 -16.83
C ILE A 166 61.43 19.52 -18.10
N THR A 167 60.66 19.71 -19.18
CA THR A 167 61.19 20.26 -20.43
C THR A 167 61.69 21.70 -20.27
N VAL A 168 60.94 22.57 -19.62
CA VAL A 168 61.37 23.96 -19.36
C VAL A 168 62.55 23.99 -18.40
N GLY A 169 62.54 23.18 -17.34
CA GLY A 169 63.64 23.09 -16.37
C GLY A 169 64.95 22.61 -17.01
N SER A 170 64.88 21.60 -17.87
CA SER A 170 66.07 21.10 -18.60
C SER A 170 66.64 22.12 -19.58
N ILE A 171 65.79 22.89 -20.29
CA ILE A 171 66.23 23.99 -21.15
C ILE A 171 66.95 25.09 -20.34
N ILE A 172 66.41 25.46 -19.17
CA ILE A 172 67.01 26.49 -18.30
C ILE A 172 68.37 26.02 -17.77
N VAL A 173 68.48 24.75 -17.35
CA VAL A 173 69.75 24.18 -16.87
C VAL A 173 70.79 24.15 -17.99
N LEU A 174 70.40 23.78 -19.21
CA LEU A 174 71.29 23.82 -20.37
C LEU A 174 71.76 25.24 -20.69
N LEU A 175 70.89 26.24 -20.59
CA LEU A 175 71.24 27.66 -20.78
C LEU A 175 72.15 28.23 -19.69
N LEU A 176 72.10 27.69 -18.47
CA LEU A 176 72.97 28.11 -17.36
C LEU A 176 74.35 27.44 -17.39
N LEU A 177 74.49 26.31 -18.08
CA LEU A 177 75.74 25.58 -18.24
C LEU A 177 76.56 26.01 -19.47
N LEU A 178 76.00 26.87 -20.33
CA LEU A 178 76.58 27.37 -21.58
C LEU A 178 77.08 28.81 -21.37
#